data_AF-A0A381WXG9-F1
#
_entry.id   AF-A0A381WXG9-F1
#
_cell.length_a   1.000
_cell.length_b   1.000
_cell.length_c   1.000
_cell.angle_alpha   90.00
_cell.angle_beta   90.00
_cell.angle_gamma   90.00
#
_symmetry.space_group_name_H-M   'P 1'
#
loop_
_entity.id
_entity.type
_entity.pdbx_description
1 polymer ?
#
loop_
_entity_poly.entity_id
_entity_poly.type
_entity_poly.pdbx_seq_one_letter_code
_entity_poly.pdbx_strand_id
1 'polypeptide(L)'
;MREQFWKELNETRRTREVKYWPGVFPEATIINFETLLQQNQYVSRVTNNDTVMDQYGSHLASVENNKHIKPFFTEFVTNYTAVETETVINCSFFWSFSDRHHSIYMHRDNESVLLIQGYGEVCMPTSTEEGDQYKMWHLKTGDALFLPRLTPHKSMPFCPRVTLSIGAVPSKPAL
;
A
#
# COMPACT_ATOMS: atom_id res chain seq x y z
N MET A 1 7.08 -20.39 -1.56
CA MET A 1 7.27 -19.23 -0.65
C MET A 1 6.04 -18.33 -0.68
N ARG A 2 5.57 -17.91 -1.87
CA ARG A 2 4.38 -17.06 -2.02
C ARG A 2 3.05 -17.68 -1.58
N GLU A 3 2.83 -18.98 -1.80
CA GLU A 3 1.61 -19.68 -1.35
C GLU A 3 1.43 -19.61 0.17
N GLN A 4 2.51 -19.82 0.93
CA GLN A 4 2.49 -19.72 2.39
C GLN A 4 2.20 -18.28 2.85
N PHE A 5 2.77 -17.28 2.17
CA PHE A 5 2.43 -15.87 2.42
C PHE A 5 0.93 -15.61 2.25
N TRP A 6 0.30 -16.07 1.16
CA TRP A 6 -1.13 -15.87 0.95
C TRP A 6 -1.99 -16.59 1.97
N LYS A 7 -1.60 -17.81 2.36
CA LYS A 7 -2.25 -18.54 3.44
C LYS A 7 -2.21 -17.75 4.74
N GLU A 8 -1.03 -17.30 5.15
CA GLU A 8 -0.84 -16.51 6.37
C GLU A 8 -1.59 -15.18 6.32
N LEU A 9 -1.58 -14.50 5.17
CA LEU A 9 -2.31 -13.25 4.99
C LEU A 9 -3.82 -13.49 5.20
N ASN A 10 -4.39 -14.51 4.55
CA ASN A 10 -5.81 -14.83 4.68
C ASN A 10 -6.19 -15.29 6.11
N GLU A 11 -5.28 -15.93 6.83
CA GLU A 11 -5.46 -16.27 8.26
C GLU A 11 -5.41 -15.03 9.16
N THR A 12 -4.38 -14.17 8.98
CA THR A 12 -4.16 -12.92 9.74
C THR A 12 -5.36 -11.98 9.65
N ARG A 13 -6.04 -11.97 8.50
CA ARG A 13 -7.23 -11.14 8.30
C ARG A 13 -8.36 -11.44 9.28
N ARG A 14 -8.43 -12.67 9.80
CA ARG A 14 -9.41 -13.06 10.83
C ARG A 14 -9.03 -12.56 12.22
N THR A 15 -7.74 -12.36 12.49
CA THR A 15 -7.23 -11.93 13.80
C THR A 15 -7.17 -10.41 13.95
N ARG A 16 -7.36 -9.64 12.86
CA ARG A 16 -7.26 -8.17 12.83
C ARG A 16 -5.91 -7.67 13.35
N GLU A 17 -4.85 -8.43 13.13
CA GLU A 17 -3.49 -8.05 13.52
C GLU A 17 -2.69 -7.52 12.33
N VAL A 18 -1.82 -6.54 12.60
CA VAL A 18 -0.83 -6.07 11.63
C VAL A 18 0.24 -7.15 11.46
N LYS A 19 0.58 -7.44 10.21
CA LYS A 19 1.57 -8.47 9.89
C LYS A 19 2.55 -8.00 8.84
N TYR A 20 3.81 -8.31 9.08
CA TYR A 20 4.96 -7.90 8.28
C TYR A 20 5.67 -9.14 7.71
N TRP A 21 6.01 -9.10 6.42
CA TRP A 21 6.74 -10.15 5.73
C TRP A 21 7.97 -9.57 5.03
N PRO A 22 9.19 -9.88 5.51
CA PRO A 22 10.42 -9.41 4.90
C PRO A 22 10.70 -10.14 3.58
N GLY A 23 11.12 -9.39 2.56
CA GLY A 23 11.66 -9.87 1.29
C GLY A 23 10.70 -10.75 0.49
N VAL A 24 9.41 -10.70 0.78
CA VAL A 24 8.44 -11.63 0.19
C VAL A 24 8.25 -11.32 -1.30
N PHE A 25 8.36 -10.06 -1.74
CA PHE A 25 8.30 -9.60 -3.14
C PHE A 25 9.68 -9.16 -3.66
N PRO A 26 10.64 -10.07 -3.93
CA PRO A 26 11.95 -9.70 -4.46
C PRO A 26 11.89 -8.91 -5.78
N GLU A 27 10.84 -9.11 -6.57
CA GLU A 27 10.53 -8.41 -7.82
C GLU A 27 10.04 -6.96 -7.63
N ALA A 28 9.79 -6.50 -6.40
CA ALA A 28 9.27 -5.15 -6.12
C ALA A 28 10.23 -4.01 -6.51
N THR A 29 11.47 -4.29 -6.93
CA THR A 29 12.39 -3.30 -7.48
C THR A 29 11.84 -2.58 -8.72
N ILE A 30 10.86 -3.18 -9.41
CA ILE A 30 10.16 -2.56 -10.55
C ILE A 30 9.13 -1.50 -10.11
N ILE A 31 8.73 -1.49 -8.83
CA ILE A 31 7.91 -0.44 -8.24
C ILE A 31 8.84 0.71 -7.86
N ASN A 32 9.08 1.62 -8.79
CA ASN A 32 10.05 2.69 -8.63
C ASN A 32 9.57 3.99 -9.31
N PHE A 33 10.40 5.03 -9.28
CA PHE A 33 10.04 6.33 -9.85
C PHE A 33 9.85 6.30 -11.36
N GLU A 34 10.54 5.42 -12.10
CA GLU A 34 10.32 5.29 -13.54
C GLU A 34 8.89 4.78 -13.81
N THR A 35 8.49 3.70 -13.14
CA THR A 35 7.14 3.14 -13.27
C THR A 35 6.07 4.14 -12.81
N LEU A 36 6.32 4.86 -11.71
CA LEU A 36 5.45 5.93 -11.22
C LEU A 36 5.27 7.04 -12.27
N LEU A 37 6.36 7.56 -12.82
CA LEU A 37 6.34 8.66 -13.78
C LEU A 37 5.68 8.24 -15.09
N GLN A 38 5.92 7.02 -15.56
CA GLN A 38 5.22 6.46 -16.73
C GLN A 38 3.71 6.42 -16.51
N GLN A 39 3.26 5.98 -15.33
CA GLN A 39 1.83 5.97 -14.99
C GLN A 39 1.26 7.39 -14.91
N ASN A 40 1.97 8.31 -14.23
CA ASN A 40 1.56 9.71 -14.12
C ASN A 40 1.42 10.35 -15.50
N GLN A 41 2.41 10.20 -16.39
CA GLN A 41 2.35 10.73 -17.75
C GLN A 41 1.14 10.24 -18.54
N TYR A 42 0.81 8.94 -18.43
CA TYR A 42 -0.40 8.39 -19.06
C TYR A 42 -1.67 9.06 -18.52
N VAL A 43 -1.80 9.13 -17.18
CA VAL A 43 -2.96 9.75 -16.52
C VAL A 43 -3.08 11.21 -16.90
N SER A 44 -1.98 11.97 -16.85
CA SER A 44 -1.94 13.39 -17.20
C SER A 44 -2.30 13.63 -18.65
N ARG A 45 -1.89 12.76 -19.58
CA ARG A 45 -2.26 12.90 -20.99
C ARG A 45 -3.76 12.73 -21.24
N VAL A 46 -4.43 11.87 -20.47
CA VAL A 46 -5.86 11.57 -20.62
C VAL A 46 -6.73 12.58 -19.84
N THR A 47 -6.26 13.03 -18.69
CA THR A 47 -7.06 13.83 -17.74
C THR A 47 -6.65 15.31 -17.68
N ASN A 48 -5.53 15.69 -18.33
CA ASN A 48 -4.85 16.98 -18.16
C ASN A 48 -4.49 17.29 -16.69
N ASN A 49 -4.25 16.25 -15.88
CA ASN A 49 -3.92 16.39 -14.48
C ASN A 49 -2.56 15.73 -14.16
N ASP A 50 -1.54 16.53 -13.86
CA ASP A 50 -0.22 16.05 -13.41
C ASP A 50 -0.12 16.05 -11.88
N THR A 51 -0.33 14.87 -11.29
CA THR A 51 -0.33 14.71 -9.84
C THR A 51 1.08 14.82 -9.24
N VAL A 52 2.12 14.54 -10.02
CA VAL A 52 3.51 14.56 -9.53
C VAL A 52 4.10 15.97 -9.64
N MET A 53 3.98 16.62 -10.80
CA MET A 53 4.67 17.87 -11.11
C MET A 53 3.86 19.12 -10.74
N ASP A 54 2.53 19.09 -10.96
CA ASP A 54 1.71 20.30 -10.77
C ASP A 54 1.06 20.34 -9.38
N GLN A 55 0.68 19.18 -8.84
CA GLN A 55 0.00 19.09 -7.55
C GLN A 55 0.92 18.85 -6.36
N TYR A 56 2.22 18.59 -6.59
CA TYR A 56 3.15 18.12 -5.56
C TYR A 56 2.55 16.97 -4.72
N GLY A 57 1.79 16.09 -5.39
CA GLY A 57 1.09 15.00 -4.75
C GLY A 57 2.04 13.95 -4.19
N SER A 58 1.49 13.05 -3.38
CA SER A 58 2.20 11.89 -2.87
C SER A 58 1.40 10.59 -3.01
N HIS A 59 0.32 10.65 -3.79
CA HIS A 59 -0.64 9.57 -4.03
C HIS A 59 -1.13 9.60 -5.48
N LEU A 60 -1.17 8.44 -6.13
CA LEU A 60 -1.68 8.25 -7.48
C LEU A 60 -2.52 6.97 -7.47
N ALA A 61 -3.83 7.15 -7.64
CA ALA A 61 -4.79 6.06 -7.65
C ALA A 61 -4.88 5.37 -9.01
N SER A 62 -5.56 4.22 -9.02
CA SER A 62 -5.95 3.48 -10.23
C SER A 62 -4.76 3.04 -11.11
N VAL A 63 -3.77 2.42 -10.46
CA VAL A 63 -2.51 2.01 -11.11
C VAL A 63 -2.49 0.52 -11.53
N GLU A 64 -3.58 -0.22 -11.30
CA GLU A 64 -3.69 -1.66 -11.55
C GLU A 64 -3.49 -2.05 -13.02
N ASN A 65 -3.78 -1.15 -13.96
CA ASN A 65 -3.63 -1.40 -15.39
C ASN A 65 -2.21 -1.13 -15.91
N ASN A 66 -1.31 -0.56 -15.09
CA ASN A 66 0.09 -0.42 -15.46
C ASN A 66 0.71 -1.80 -15.69
N LYS A 67 1.38 -2.01 -16.82
CA LYS A 67 1.94 -3.32 -17.20
C LYS A 67 2.90 -3.91 -16.16
N HIS A 68 3.60 -3.08 -15.39
CA HIS A 68 4.54 -3.50 -14.35
C HIS A 68 3.83 -3.80 -13.02
N ILE A 69 2.66 -3.22 -12.79
CA ILE A 69 1.89 -3.38 -11.54
C ILE A 69 0.82 -4.46 -11.64
N LYS A 70 0.29 -4.65 -12.85
CA LYS A 70 -0.72 -5.66 -13.15
C LYS A 70 -0.41 -7.05 -12.61
N PRO A 71 0.85 -7.57 -12.63
CA PRO A 71 1.17 -8.85 -12.00
C PRO A 71 0.86 -8.88 -10.50
N PHE A 72 1.29 -7.89 -9.71
CA PHE A 72 1.01 -7.81 -8.28
C PHE A 72 -0.50 -7.72 -8.00
N PHE A 73 -1.21 -6.89 -8.79
CA PHE A 73 -2.65 -6.75 -8.66
C PHE A 73 -3.39 -8.05 -9.00
N THR A 74 -3.02 -8.70 -10.11
CA THR A 74 -3.61 -9.97 -10.56
C THR A 74 -3.37 -11.07 -9.52
N GLU A 75 -2.15 -11.13 -8.97
CA GLU A 75 -1.81 -12.06 -7.91
C GLU A 75 -2.64 -11.82 -6.64
N PHE A 76 -2.81 -10.55 -6.25
CA PHE A 76 -3.66 -10.18 -5.12
C PHE A 76 -5.10 -10.65 -5.35
N VAL A 77 -5.75 -10.26 -6.45
CA VAL A 77 -7.17 -10.63 -6.69
C VAL A 77 -7.38 -12.13 -6.84
N THR A 78 -6.35 -12.89 -7.23
CA THR A 78 -6.43 -14.34 -7.39
C THR A 78 -6.34 -15.07 -6.05
N ASN A 79 -5.53 -14.58 -5.12
CA ASN A 79 -5.20 -15.30 -3.87
C ASN A 79 -5.85 -14.70 -2.62
N TYR A 80 -6.24 -13.44 -2.67
CA TYR A 80 -6.86 -12.73 -1.56
C TYR A 80 -8.30 -13.21 -1.37
N THR A 81 -8.59 -13.78 -0.21
CA THR A 81 -9.95 -14.26 0.11
C THR A 81 -10.76 -13.13 0.73
N ALA A 82 -11.55 -12.40 -0.06
CA ALA A 82 -12.38 -11.31 0.45
C ALA A 82 -13.24 -11.76 1.66
N VAL A 83 -13.36 -10.89 2.66
CA VAL A 83 -14.15 -11.14 3.88
C VAL A 83 -15.31 -10.14 3.93
N GLU A 84 -16.46 -10.60 4.42
CA GLU A 84 -17.68 -9.80 4.58
C GLU A 84 -18.13 -9.13 3.26
N THR A 85 -17.92 -7.82 3.18
CA THR A 85 -18.49 -6.93 2.17
C THR A 85 -17.41 -6.31 1.29
N GLU A 86 -16.17 -6.80 1.36
CA GLU A 86 -15.06 -6.33 0.53
C GLU A 86 -15.31 -6.63 -0.96
N THR A 87 -15.88 -5.66 -1.67
CA THR A 87 -16.31 -5.84 -3.07
C THR A 87 -15.50 -5.01 -4.06
N VAL A 88 -14.70 -4.04 -3.58
CA VAL A 88 -13.89 -3.15 -4.42
C VAL A 88 -12.43 -3.27 -4.01
N ILE A 89 -11.54 -3.45 -4.98
CA ILE A 89 -10.10 -3.47 -4.75
C ILE A 89 -9.49 -2.19 -5.32
N ASN A 90 -8.86 -1.40 -4.46
CA ASN A 90 -8.08 -0.22 -4.84
C ASN A 90 -6.63 -0.60 -5.09
N CYS A 91 -5.99 0.07 -6.04
CA CYS A 91 -4.57 -0.07 -6.31
C CYS A 91 -3.96 1.32 -6.51
N SER A 92 -2.98 1.69 -5.69
CA SER A 92 -2.41 3.05 -5.67
C SER A 92 -0.90 3.04 -5.46
N PHE A 93 -0.22 4.03 -6.02
CA PHE A 93 1.12 4.39 -5.59
C PHE A 93 1.09 5.45 -4.50
N PHE A 94 1.99 5.30 -3.54
CA PHE A 94 2.38 6.35 -2.62
C PHE A 94 3.87 6.61 -2.75
N TRP A 95 4.29 7.87 -2.85
CA TRP A 95 5.70 8.21 -3.02
C TRP A 95 6.11 9.41 -2.17
N SER A 96 7.41 9.60 -2.05
CA SER A 96 7.99 10.75 -1.35
C SER A 96 9.38 11.03 -1.92
N PHE A 97 9.63 12.27 -2.32
CA PHE A 97 10.97 12.71 -2.74
C PHE A 97 11.82 13.20 -1.56
N SER A 98 11.15 13.63 -0.47
CA SER A 98 11.76 14.11 0.76
C SER A 98 10.98 13.60 1.97
N ASP A 99 11.63 13.65 3.13
CA ASP A 99 11.09 13.25 4.44
C ASP A 99 9.81 13.98 4.85
N ARG A 100 9.46 15.08 4.16
CA ARG A 100 8.23 15.84 4.33
C ARG A 100 7.07 15.23 3.54
N HIS A 101 6.54 14.10 4.02
CA HIS A 101 5.32 13.51 3.46
C HIS A 101 4.05 14.10 4.13
N HIS A 102 2.96 14.20 3.36
CA HIS A 102 1.71 14.87 3.76
C HIS A 102 0.88 14.13 4.83
N SER A 103 1.14 12.85 5.12
CA SER A 103 0.51 12.14 6.25
C SER A 103 1.18 12.51 7.58
N ILE A 104 0.97 13.75 8.01
CA ILE A 104 1.52 14.28 9.27
C ILE A 104 0.92 13.56 10.48
N TYR A 105 -0.35 13.15 10.38
CA TYR A 105 -1.11 12.53 11.47
C TYR A 105 -1.38 11.05 11.23
N MET A 106 -1.49 10.31 12.34
CA MET A 106 -1.97 8.94 12.33
C MET A 106 -3.44 8.94 11.91
N HIS A 107 -3.78 8.12 10.93
CA HIS A 107 -5.13 8.00 10.38
C HIS A 107 -5.54 6.53 10.32
N ARG A 108 -6.81 6.30 9.96
CA ARG A 108 -7.42 4.98 9.85
C ARG A 108 -8.09 4.89 8.49
N ASP A 109 -7.87 3.78 7.81
CA ASP A 109 -8.54 3.48 6.55
C ASP A 109 -9.69 2.51 6.78
N ASN A 110 -10.76 2.68 6.01
CA ASN A 110 -11.89 1.75 6.03
C ASN A 110 -11.58 0.43 5.32
N GLU A 111 -10.50 0.37 4.53
CA GLU A 111 -10.05 -0.80 3.78
C GLU A 111 -8.98 -1.61 4.54
N SER A 112 -8.95 -2.91 4.27
CA SER A 112 -7.78 -3.74 4.59
C SER A 112 -6.74 -3.45 3.51
N VAL A 113 -5.50 -3.15 3.86
CA VAL A 113 -4.48 -2.77 2.86
C VAL A 113 -3.23 -3.63 2.96
N LEU A 114 -2.78 -4.12 1.81
CA LEU A 114 -1.46 -4.70 1.62
C LEU A 114 -0.54 -3.64 1.02
N LEU A 115 0.48 -3.26 1.78
CA LEU A 115 1.55 -2.38 1.35
C LEU A 115 2.73 -3.23 0.89
N ILE A 116 3.18 -3.02 -0.35
CA ILE A 116 4.37 -3.63 -0.93
C ILE A 116 5.39 -2.52 -1.14
N GLN A 117 6.51 -2.60 -0.43
CA GLN A 117 7.55 -1.58 -0.51
C GLN A 117 8.37 -1.80 -1.79
N GLY A 118 8.33 -0.82 -2.68
CA GLY A 118 9.15 -0.76 -3.87
C GLY A 118 10.47 -0.06 -3.58
N TYR A 119 10.80 0.97 -4.36
CA TYR A 119 12.01 1.74 -4.20
C TYR A 119 12.14 2.39 -2.81
N GLY A 120 13.32 2.27 -2.19
CA GLY A 120 13.66 2.93 -0.92
C GLY A 120 13.09 2.23 0.31
N GLU A 121 13.12 2.94 1.44
CA GLU A 121 12.69 2.42 2.74
C GLU A 121 11.62 3.33 3.39
N VAL A 122 10.74 2.74 4.20
CA VAL A 122 9.70 3.48 4.93
C VAL A 122 9.48 2.86 6.31
N CYS A 123 9.38 3.70 7.33
CA CYS A 123 8.86 3.30 8.63
C CYS A 123 7.34 3.54 8.67
N MET A 124 6.60 2.54 9.12
CA MET A 124 5.17 2.59 9.33
C MET A 124 4.88 2.41 10.83
N PRO A 125 4.75 3.48 11.61
CA PRO A 125 4.21 3.36 12.95
C PRO A 125 2.73 2.98 12.90
N THR A 126 2.34 1.99 13.70
CA THR A 126 0.96 1.59 13.95
C THR A 126 0.66 1.66 15.43
N SER A 127 -0.61 1.83 15.80
CA SER A 127 -1.06 1.64 17.18
C SER A 127 -2.24 0.68 17.29
N THR A 128 -2.56 0.27 18.51
CA THR A 128 -3.87 -0.27 18.87
C THR A 128 -4.97 0.77 18.64
N GLU A 129 -6.24 0.33 18.60
CA GLU A 129 -7.39 1.23 18.47
C GLU A 129 -7.48 2.26 19.60
N GLU A 130 -7.01 1.90 20.80
CA GLU A 130 -6.98 2.77 21.99
C GLU A 130 -5.76 3.71 22.01
N GLY A 131 -4.77 3.51 21.12
CA GLY A 131 -3.58 4.34 21.01
C GLY A 131 -2.59 4.14 22.17
N ASP A 132 -2.69 3.05 22.93
CA ASP A 132 -1.90 2.74 24.10
C ASP A 132 -0.64 1.92 23.78
N GLN A 133 -0.63 1.18 22.66
CA GLN A 133 0.53 0.43 22.20
C GLN A 133 0.96 0.90 20.81
N TYR A 134 2.24 1.24 20.68
CA TYR A 134 2.84 1.66 19.41
C TYR A 134 3.84 0.62 18.94
N LYS A 135 3.79 0.31 17.64
CA LYS A 135 4.77 -0.54 16.98
C LYS A 135 5.29 0.12 15.73
N MET A 136 6.60 0.01 15.53
CA MET A 136 7.27 0.54 14.34
C MET A 136 7.59 -0.60 13.40
N TRP A 137 7.17 -0.49 12.14
CA TRP A 137 7.49 -1.45 11.10
C TRP A 137 8.42 -0.80 10.09
N HIS A 138 9.63 -1.33 9.92
CA HIS A 138 10.58 -0.82 8.94
C HIS A 138 10.53 -1.70 7.69
N LEU A 139 10.07 -1.13 6.57
CA LEU A 139 9.95 -1.80 5.30
C LEU A 139 11.06 -1.33 4.36
N LYS A 140 11.73 -2.30 3.74
CA LYS A 140 12.69 -2.15 2.66
C LYS A 140 12.10 -2.67 1.35
N THR A 141 12.78 -2.39 0.24
CA THR A 141 12.38 -2.91 -1.07
C THR A 141 12.15 -4.43 -1.04
N GLY A 142 10.95 -4.83 -1.43
CA GLY A 142 10.49 -6.22 -1.46
C GLY A 142 9.78 -6.71 -0.20
N ASP A 143 9.76 -5.91 0.86
CA ASP A 143 8.97 -6.23 2.04
C ASP A 143 7.48 -5.93 1.82
N ALA A 144 6.63 -6.61 2.60
CA ALA A 144 5.20 -6.35 2.64
C ALA A 144 4.69 -6.14 4.06
N LEU A 145 3.70 -5.25 4.21
CA LEU A 145 2.98 -5.01 5.46
C LEU A 145 1.48 -5.07 5.17
N PHE A 146 0.76 -5.93 5.89
CA PHE A 146 -0.69 -5.95 5.89
C PHE A 146 -1.22 -5.15 7.07
N LEU A 147 -2.07 -4.19 6.78
CA LEU A 147 -2.82 -3.42 7.76
C LEU A 147 -4.30 -3.82 7.67
N PRO A 148 -4.86 -4.41 8.74
CA PRO A 148 -6.29 -4.60 8.86
C PRO A 148 -7.05 -3.27 8.79
N ARG A 149 -8.34 -3.35 8.46
CA ARG A 149 -9.27 -2.21 8.52
C ARG A 149 -9.15 -1.49 9.86
N LEU A 150 -9.28 -0.16 9.80
CA LEU A 150 -9.29 0.75 10.93
C LEU A 150 -7.99 0.76 11.77
N THR A 151 -6.93 0.08 11.32
CA THR A 151 -5.63 0.13 11.99
C THR A 151 -5.10 1.57 11.97
N PRO A 152 -4.88 2.21 13.12
CA PRO A 152 -4.23 3.51 13.18
C PRO A 152 -2.78 3.41 12.69
N HIS A 153 -2.44 4.19 11.66
CA HIS A 153 -1.10 4.18 11.08
C HIS A 153 -0.72 5.51 10.43
N LYS A 154 0.58 5.70 10.15
CA LYS A 154 1.10 6.76 9.27
C LYS A 154 2.38 6.28 8.58
N SER A 155 2.82 7.00 7.56
CA SER A 155 4.12 6.77 6.91
C SER A 155 5.18 7.75 7.41
N MET A 156 6.39 7.24 7.62
CA MET A 156 7.60 8.00 7.92
C MET A 156 8.69 7.57 6.92
N PRO A 157 8.78 8.23 5.76
CA PRO A 157 9.60 7.75 4.67
C PRO A 157 11.08 8.10 4.85
N PHE A 158 11.97 7.11 4.63
CA PHE A 158 13.41 7.33 4.48
C PHE A 158 13.69 7.64 3.01
N CYS A 159 13.41 8.88 2.64
CA CYS A 159 13.31 9.27 1.24
C CYS A 159 14.59 9.13 0.44
N PRO A 160 14.48 8.91 -0.89
CA PRO A 160 13.24 8.83 -1.66
C PRO A 160 12.59 7.43 -1.67
N ARG A 161 11.25 7.35 -1.75
CA ARG A 161 10.52 6.07 -1.73
C ARG A 161 9.32 5.98 -2.67
N VAL A 162 8.98 4.76 -3.08
CA VAL A 162 7.72 4.39 -3.75
C VAL A 162 7.16 3.11 -3.11
N THR A 163 5.90 3.14 -2.72
CA THR A 163 5.17 2.00 -2.13
C THR A 163 3.92 1.75 -2.96
N LEU A 164 3.68 0.48 -3.29
CA LEU A 164 2.41 0.04 -3.88
C LEU A 164 1.44 -0.32 -2.76
N SER A 165 0.22 0.20 -2.85
CA SER A 165 -0.87 -0.08 -1.92
C SER A 165 -1.97 -0.80 -2.68
N ILE A 166 -2.36 -1.99 -2.21
CA ILE A 166 -3.52 -2.74 -2.72
C ILE A 166 -4.50 -2.93 -1.58
N GLY A 167 -5.64 -2.23 -1.66
CA GLY A 167 -6.64 -2.15 -0.61
C GLY A 167 -7.92 -2.88 -0.98
N ALA A 168 -8.55 -3.58 -0.02
CA ALA A 168 -9.86 -4.19 -0.18
C ALA A 168 -10.91 -3.41 0.62
N VAL A 169 -11.83 -2.77 -0.10
CA VAL A 169 -12.82 -1.85 0.44
C VAL A 169 -14.14 -2.58 0.72
N PRO A 170 -14.66 -2.50 1.96
CA PRO A 170 -16.00 -2.99 2.29
C PRO A 170 -17.09 -2.12 1.65
N SER A 171 -18.16 -2.73 1.14
CA SER A 171 -19.32 -2.02 0.58
C SER A 171 -20.22 -1.38 1.64
N LYS A 172 -20.02 -1.71 2.92
CA LYS A 172 -20.65 -1.01 4.05
C LYS A 172 -19.59 -0.39 4.96
N PRO A 173 -19.76 0.86 5.42
CA PRO A 173 -18.90 1.43 6.45
C PRO A 173 -18.89 0.54 7.69
N ALA A 174 -17.78 0.50 8.44
CA ALA A 174 -17.81 -0.09 9.77
C ALA A 174 -18.82 0.69 10.63
N LEU A 175 -19.79 -0.01 11.23
CA LEU A 175 -20.68 0.53 12.24
C LEU A 175 -19.93 0.70 13.56
#